data_AF-A0A9C8GJA3-F1
#
_entry.id   AF-A0A9C8GJA3-F1
#
_cell.length_a   1.000
_cell.length_b   1.000
_cell.length_c   1.000
_cell.angle_alpha   90.00
_cell.angle_beta   90.00
_cell.angle_gamma   90.00
#
_symmetry.space_group_name_H-M   'P 1'
#
loop_
_entity.id
_entity.type
_entity.pdbx_description
1 polymer ?
#
loop_
_entity_poly.entity_id
_entity_poly.type
_entity_poly.pdbx_seq_one_letter_code
_entity_poly.pdbx_strand_id
1 'polypeptide(L)'
;MNDITDREKKRLLERALAEGRRALDAGKFDEARKYFGDALQIERDNEEARAGQREADYRERMTAGHRHYQGKRYAEAAESFREAGGAAADLTPEQRDQAAYYENIAKGYYSLGEDNFAAAKAFFEKAQKVDDQGAEGRAGLIETLSQAGQRAEARKRRGEARDYYRELLAFDPQNSEARVRLSAVNRQIQIRWIIGGVIGMVILLLVLAQVNQFIAWPVAACNAPGIGGVLCTPSATPTLT
;
A
#
# COMPACT_ATOMS: atom_id res chain seq x y z
N MET A 1 -8.76 -50.01 44.51
CA MET A 1 -9.17 -48.93 43.58
C MET A 1 -9.52 -47.74 44.44
N ASN A 2 -8.63 -46.75 44.54
CA ASN A 2 -8.88 -45.55 45.33
C ASN A 2 -9.91 -44.68 44.61
N ASP A 3 -11.12 -44.68 45.15
CA ASP A 3 -12.17 -43.76 44.73
C ASP A 3 -11.78 -42.37 45.24
N ILE A 4 -11.17 -41.56 44.37
CA ILE A 4 -10.86 -40.17 44.69
C ILE A 4 -12.19 -39.50 45.01
N THR A 5 -12.37 -39.07 46.26
CA THR A 5 -13.61 -38.45 46.70
C THR A 5 -13.92 -37.23 45.84
N ASP A 6 -15.20 -36.94 45.58
CA ASP A 6 -15.59 -35.78 44.75
C ASP A 6 -15.02 -34.45 45.26
N ARG A 7 -14.80 -34.34 46.58
CA ARG A 7 -14.12 -33.19 47.20
C ARG A 7 -12.66 -33.07 46.80
N GLU A 8 -11.97 -34.19 46.65
CA GLU A 8 -10.56 -34.22 46.26
C GLU A 8 -10.40 -33.93 44.76
N LYS A 9 -11.25 -34.50 43.91
CA LYS A 9 -11.30 -34.14 42.47
C LYS A 9 -11.51 -32.64 42.29
N LYS A 10 -12.49 -32.06 43.01
CA LYS A 10 -12.77 -30.63 42.96
C LYS A 10 -11.56 -29.78 43.38
N ARG A 11 -10.87 -30.14 44.47
CA ARG A 11 -9.67 -29.42 44.92
C ARG A 11 -8.53 -29.50 43.91
N LEU A 12 -8.30 -30.67 43.31
CA LEU A 12 -7.27 -30.85 42.30
C LEU A 12 -7.59 -30.04 41.04
N LEU A 13 -8.85 -30.04 40.61
CA LEU A 13 -9.32 -29.25 39.48
C LEU A 13 -9.11 -27.74 39.73
N GLU A 14 -9.60 -27.22 40.86
CA GLU A 14 -9.45 -25.80 41.21
C GLU A 14 -7.98 -25.37 41.26
N ARG A 15 -7.12 -26.24 41.80
CA ARG A 15 -5.69 -26.01 41.84
C ARG A 15 -5.08 -25.99 40.44
N ALA A 16 -5.39 -26.97 39.59
CA ALA A 16 -4.89 -27.05 38.23
C ALA A 16 -5.31 -25.82 37.41
N LEU A 17 -6.58 -25.41 37.50
CA LEU A 17 -7.08 -24.19 36.85
C LEU A 17 -6.36 -22.93 37.36
N ALA A 18 -6.14 -22.82 38.67
CA ALA A 18 -5.43 -21.68 39.25
C ALA A 18 -3.95 -21.62 38.85
N GLU A 19 -3.25 -22.75 38.81
CA GLU A 19 -1.86 -22.81 38.34
C GLU A 19 -1.76 -22.53 36.83
N GLY A 20 -2.72 -23.01 36.03
CA GLY A 20 -2.82 -22.71 34.61
C GLY A 20 -3.01 -21.22 34.32
N ARG A 21 -3.91 -20.54 35.03
CA ARG A 21 -4.10 -19.08 34.92
C ARG A 21 -2.84 -18.30 35.31
N ARG A 22 -2.17 -18.69 36.41
CA ARG A 22 -0.91 -18.05 36.82
C ARG A 22 0.20 -18.23 35.78
N ALA A 23 0.30 -19.42 35.18
CA ALA A 23 1.28 -19.67 34.12
C ALA A 23 0.96 -18.85 32.85
N LEU A 24 -0.32 -18.70 32.48
CA LEU A 24 -0.77 -17.81 31.40
C LEU A 24 -0.36 -16.36 31.63
N ASP A 25 -0.63 -15.84 32.83
CA ASP A 25 -0.31 -14.45 33.19
C ASP A 25 1.20 -14.21 33.23
N ALA A 26 1.98 -15.24 33.56
CA ALA A 26 3.44 -15.21 33.51
C ALA A 26 4.01 -15.41 32.09
N GLY A 27 3.19 -15.61 31.05
CA GLY A 27 3.62 -15.86 29.68
C GLY A 27 4.28 -17.24 29.48
N LYS A 28 4.05 -18.18 30.40
CA LYS A 28 4.59 -19.54 30.37
C LYS A 28 3.60 -20.50 29.73
N PHE A 29 3.48 -20.42 28.41
CA PHE A 29 2.41 -21.09 27.68
C PHE A 29 2.45 -22.63 27.77
N ASP A 30 3.64 -23.24 27.81
CA ASP A 30 3.78 -24.69 28.00
C ASP A 30 3.33 -25.16 29.39
N GLU A 31 3.70 -24.43 30.45
CA GLU A 31 3.24 -24.71 31.82
C GLU A 31 1.73 -24.55 31.90
N ALA A 32 1.17 -23.48 31.30
CA ALA A 32 -0.26 -23.25 31.26
C ALA A 32 -1.02 -24.40 30.58
N ARG A 33 -0.58 -24.82 29.38
CA ARG A 33 -1.17 -25.95 28.64
C ARG A 33 -1.14 -27.23 29.45
N LYS A 34 -0.04 -27.49 30.18
CA LYS A 34 0.08 -28.65 31.06
C LYS A 34 -0.98 -28.62 32.16
N TYR A 35 -1.09 -27.52 32.91
CA TYR A 35 -2.05 -27.41 34.00
C TYR A 35 -3.51 -27.47 33.55
N PHE A 36 -3.85 -26.84 32.43
CA PHE A 36 -5.18 -27.00 31.86
C PHE A 36 -5.42 -28.42 31.31
N GLY A 37 -4.38 -29.07 30.79
CA GLY A 37 -4.43 -30.48 30.42
C GLY A 37 -4.73 -31.38 31.63
N ASP A 38 -4.08 -31.13 32.77
CA ASP A 38 -4.35 -31.84 34.02
C ASP A 38 -5.80 -31.61 34.49
N ALA A 39 -6.32 -30.38 34.38
CA ALA A 39 -7.73 -30.06 34.65
C ALA A 39 -8.68 -30.85 33.73
N LEU A 40 -8.37 -30.98 32.44
CA LEU A 40 -9.16 -31.76 31.48
C LEU A 40 -9.08 -33.28 31.70
N GLN A 41 -8.02 -33.77 32.34
CA GLN A 41 -7.96 -35.18 32.76
C GLN A 41 -8.89 -35.45 33.95
N ILE A 42 -9.09 -34.47 34.82
CA ILE A 42 -10.01 -34.56 35.96
C ILE A 42 -11.46 -34.38 35.51
N GLU A 43 -11.72 -33.38 34.69
CA GLU A 43 -13.04 -33.06 34.13
C GLU A 43 -12.92 -32.73 32.63
N ARG A 44 -13.23 -33.72 31.79
CA ARG A 44 -13.00 -33.67 30.34
C ARG A 44 -13.74 -32.54 29.62
N ASP A 45 -14.90 -32.16 30.14
CA ASP A 45 -15.77 -31.16 29.53
C ASP A 45 -15.72 -29.82 30.28
N ASN A 46 -14.64 -29.60 31.04
CA ASN A 46 -14.41 -28.33 31.74
C ASN A 46 -14.10 -27.21 30.72
N GLU A 47 -15.08 -26.35 30.49
CA GLU A 47 -14.98 -25.24 29.53
C GLU A 47 -13.88 -24.23 29.89
N GLU A 48 -13.63 -24.00 31.18
CA GLU A 48 -12.58 -23.08 31.63
C GLU A 48 -11.19 -23.60 31.25
N ALA A 49 -10.92 -24.88 31.44
CA ALA A 49 -9.66 -25.49 31.04
C ALA A 49 -9.47 -25.48 29.51
N ARG A 50 -10.52 -25.75 28.73
CA ARG A 50 -10.46 -25.64 27.26
C ARG A 50 -10.19 -24.21 26.82
N ALA A 51 -10.88 -23.23 27.43
CA ALA A 51 -10.65 -21.82 27.17
C ALA A 51 -9.22 -21.40 27.54
N GLY A 52 -8.69 -21.88 28.66
CA GLY A 52 -7.32 -21.64 29.09
C GLY A 52 -6.27 -22.19 28.11
N GLN A 53 -6.47 -23.39 27.58
CA GLN A 53 -5.58 -23.94 26.53
C GLN A 53 -5.61 -23.09 25.26
N ARG A 54 -6.81 -22.70 24.80
CA ARG A 54 -6.98 -21.83 23.63
C ARG A 54 -6.31 -20.47 23.84
N GLU A 55 -6.45 -19.88 25.02
CA GLU A 55 -5.82 -18.61 25.36
C GLU A 55 -4.29 -18.71 25.37
N ALA A 56 -3.74 -19.81 25.89
CA ALA A 56 -2.29 -20.05 25.88
C ALA A 56 -1.77 -20.09 24.44
N ASP A 57 -2.45 -20.84 23.60
CA ASP A 57 -2.17 -21.02 22.18
C ASP A 57 -2.27 -19.72 21.37
N TYR A 58 -3.27 -18.89 21.66
CA TYR A 58 -3.43 -17.58 21.05
C TYR A 58 -2.30 -16.63 21.47
N ARG A 59 -2.08 -16.45 22.78
CA ARG A 59 -1.08 -15.52 23.32
C ARG A 59 0.33 -15.89 22.91
N GLU A 60 0.66 -17.18 22.87
CA GLU A 60 1.97 -17.64 22.40
C GLU A 60 2.23 -17.21 20.96
N ARG A 61 1.28 -17.49 20.06
CA ARG A 61 1.40 -17.16 18.64
C ARG A 61 1.42 -15.65 18.40
N MET A 62 0.59 -14.88 19.11
CA MET A 62 0.65 -13.42 19.08
C MET A 62 2.01 -12.90 19.55
N THR A 63 2.55 -13.47 20.63
CA THR A 63 3.88 -13.10 21.16
C THR A 63 4.99 -13.41 20.16
N ALA A 64 4.94 -14.58 19.52
CA ALA A 64 5.87 -14.96 18.46
C ALA A 64 5.76 -14.01 17.26
N GLY A 65 4.54 -13.69 16.82
CA GLY A 65 4.28 -12.76 15.74
C GLY A 65 4.85 -11.37 16.02
N HIS A 66 4.62 -10.83 17.22
CA HIS A 66 5.21 -9.55 17.63
C HIS A 66 6.74 -9.59 17.67
N ARG A 67 7.34 -10.69 18.14
CA ARG A 67 8.80 -10.86 18.13
C ARG A 67 9.36 -10.86 16.70
N HIS A 68 8.73 -11.60 15.79
CA HIS A 68 9.11 -11.59 14.38
C HIS A 68 8.94 -10.20 13.75
N TYR A 69 7.83 -9.52 14.06
CA TYR A 69 7.54 -8.19 13.57
C TYR A 69 8.59 -7.16 14.03
N GLN A 70 8.95 -7.15 15.32
CA GLN A 70 10.02 -6.31 15.86
C GLN A 70 11.38 -6.62 15.22
N GLY A 71 11.62 -7.89 14.89
CA GLY A 71 12.79 -8.33 14.12
C GLY A 71 12.73 -8.05 12.62
N LYS A 72 11.69 -7.35 12.12
CA LYS A 72 11.42 -7.08 10.69
C LYS A 72 11.30 -8.33 9.81
N ARG A 73 11.02 -9.48 10.44
CA ARG A 73 10.77 -10.77 9.79
C ARG A 73 9.28 -10.87 9.47
N TYR A 74 8.84 -10.04 8.53
CA TYR A 74 7.43 -9.78 8.30
C TYR A 74 6.65 -10.98 7.75
N ALA A 75 7.29 -11.87 6.99
CA ALA A 75 6.65 -13.09 6.51
C ALA A 75 6.31 -14.04 7.67
N GLU A 76 7.27 -14.29 8.56
CA GLU A 76 7.07 -15.13 9.74
C GLU A 76 6.13 -14.50 10.76
N ALA A 77 6.15 -13.16 10.88
CA ALA A 77 5.19 -12.43 11.69
C ALA A 77 3.77 -12.64 11.19
N ALA A 78 3.53 -12.46 9.89
CA ALA A 78 2.22 -12.66 9.27
C ALA A 78 1.72 -14.11 9.45
N GLU A 79 2.61 -15.09 9.37
CA GLU A 79 2.28 -16.48 9.66
C GLU A 79 1.86 -16.69 11.11
N SER A 80 2.64 -16.21 12.07
CA SER A 80 2.32 -16.35 13.49
C SER A 80 0.97 -15.69 13.85
N PHE A 81 0.68 -14.50 13.31
CA PHE A 81 -0.61 -13.84 13.54
C PHE A 81 -1.78 -14.57 12.87
N ARG A 82 -1.60 -15.08 11.65
CA ARG A 82 -2.57 -15.91 10.95
C ARG A 82 -2.89 -17.18 11.75
N GLU A 83 -1.86 -17.85 12.25
CA GLU A 83 -2.04 -19.02 13.10
C GLU A 83 -2.75 -18.65 14.41
N ALA A 84 -2.42 -17.52 15.03
CA ALA A 84 -3.13 -17.04 16.22
C ALA A 84 -4.63 -16.87 15.96
N GLY A 85 -5.00 -16.27 14.82
CA GLY A 85 -6.40 -16.10 14.41
C GLY A 85 -7.11 -17.39 13.98
N GLY A 86 -6.36 -18.44 13.61
CA GLY A 86 -6.90 -19.74 13.21
C GLY A 86 -6.90 -20.81 14.32
N ALA A 87 -6.11 -20.61 15.39
CA ALA A 87 -5.82 -21.65 16.38
C ALA A 87 -6.95 -21.93 17.39
N ALA A 88 -8.01 -21.11 17.43
CA ALA A 88 -9.11 -21.35 18.34
C ALA A 88 -10.45 -21.24 17.61
N ALA A 89 -11.16 -22.36 17.58
CA ALA A 89 -12.54 -22.46 17.06
C ALA A 89 -13.49 -21.46 17.75
N ASP A 90 -13.15 -21.00 18.95
CA ASP A 90 -13.95 -20.13 19.81
C ASP A 90 -13.23 -18.84 20.22
N LEU A 91 -12.40 -18.25 19.33
CA LEU A 91 -11.83 -16.92 19.58
C LEU A 91 -12.92 -15.86 19.72
N THR A 92 -12.73 -14.94 20.67
CA THR A 92 -13.59 -13.75 20.72
C THR A 92 -13.43 -12.93 19.44
N PRO A 93 -14.45 -12.16 19.02
CA PRO A 93 -14.32 -11.24 17.88
C PRO A 93 -13.09 -10.34 18.01
N GLU A 94 -12.81 -9.84 19.20
CA GLU A 94 -11.68 -8.95 19.48
C GLU A 94 -10.33 -9.63 19.23
N GLN A 95 -10.18 -10.90 19.64
CA GLN A 95 -8.95 -11.66 19.38
C GLN A 95 -8.75 -11.94 17.90
N ARG A 96 -9.83 -12.25 17.17
CA ARG A 96 -9.78 -12.44 15.71
C ARG A 96 -9.41 -11.15 15.00
N ASP A 97 -10.02 -10.04 15.39
CA ASP A 97 -9.73 -8.72 14.85
C ASP A 97 -8.29 -8.32 15.15
N GLN A 98 -7.81 -8.51 16.37
CA GLN A 98 -6.42 -8.22 16.71
C GLN A 98 -5.42 -9.06 15.90
N ALA A 99 -5.65 -10.37 15.76
CA ALA A 99 -4.81 -11.22 14.93
C ALA A 99 -4.84 -10.80 13.45
N ALA A 100 -6.03 -10.51 12.91
CA ALA A 100 -6.20 -10.07 11.52
C ALA A 100 -5.57 -8.69 11.28
N TYR A 101 -5.65 -7.77 12.24
CA TYR A 101 -4.99 -6.46 12.18
C TYR A 101 -3.48 -6.66 12.00
N TYR A 102 -2.83 -7.35 12.92
CA TYR A 102 -1.37 -7.52 12.87
C TYR A 102 -0.90 -8.41 11.72
N GLU A 103 -1.69 -9.41 11.31
CA GLU A 103 -1.42 -10.17 10.09
C GLU A 103 -1.37 -9.25 8.86
N ASN A 104 -2.37 -8.39 8.71
CA ASN A 104 -2.43 -7.46 7.59
C ASN A 104 -1.32 -6.41 7.65
N ILE A 105 -0.99 -5.88 8.83
CA ILE A 105 0.16 -4.99 9.02
C ILE A 105 1.45 -5.67 8.55
N ALA A 106 1.72 -6.89 9.01
CA ALA A 106 2.92 -7.65 8.63
C ALA A 106 2.97 -7.93 7.13
N LYS A 107 1.86 -8.36 6.51
CA LYS A 107 1.79 -8.55 5.04
C LYS A 107 1.98 -7.25 4.27
N GLY A 108 1.50 -6.13 4.80
CA GLY A 108 1.72 -4.79 4.26
C GLY A 108 3.20 -4.46 4.16
N TYR A 109 3.92 -4.59 5.27
CA TYR A 109 5.37 -4.33 5.30
C TYR A 109 6.18 -5.34 4.48
N TYR A 110 5.81 -6.62 4.48
CA TYR A 110 6.42 -7.61 3.60
C TYR A 110 6.29 -7.19 2.13
N SER A 111 5.09 -6.80 1.70
CA SER A 111 4.83 -6.37 0.32
C SER A 111 5.55 -5.07 -0.04
N LEU A 112 5.70 -4.16 0.94
CA LEU A 112 6.45 -2.92 0.79
C LEU A 112 7.93 -3.22 0.49
N GLY A 113 8.54 -4.16 1.22
CA GLY A 113 9.92 -4.59 1.00
C GLY A 113 10.15 -5.19 -0.40
N GLU A 114 9.12 -5.80 -0.98
CA GLU A 114 9.13 -6.37 -2.33
C GLU A 114 8.81 -5.34 -3.43
N ASP A 115 8.77 -4.03 -3.13
CA ASP A 115 8.33 -2.96 -4.06
C ASP A 115 6.89 -3.19 -4.61
N ASN A 116 6.08 -4.05 -3.99
CA ASN A 116 4.71 -4.34 -4.39
C ASN A 116 3.72 -3.40 -3.68
N PHE A 117 3.77 -2.13 -4.09
CA PHE A 117 2.99 -1.06 -3.45
C PHE A 117 1.47 -1.27 -3.52
N ALA A 118 0.96 -1.92 -4.57
CA ALA A 118 -0.46 -2.21 -4.70
C ALA A 118 -0.92 -3.23 -3.64
N ALA A 119 -0.15 -4.30 -3.43
CA ALA A 119 -0.42 -5.29 -2.39
C ALA A 119 -0.23 -4.68 -0.99
N ALA A 120 0.86 -3.93 -0.78
CA ALA A 120 1.12 -3.25 0.49
C ALA A 120 -0.06 -2.35 0.90
N LYS A 121 -0.53 -1.50 -0.02
CA LYS A 121 -1.69 -0.64 0.19
C LYS A 121 -2.93 -1.43 0.56
N ALA A 122 -3.25 -2.47 -0.21
CA ALA A 122 -4.43 -3.30 0.06
C ALA A 122 -4.40 -3.97 1.44
N PHE A 123 -3.22 -4.39 1.91
CA PHE A 123 -3.07 -4.95 3.25
C PHE A 123 -3.21 -3.90 4.34
N PHE A 124 -2.58 -2.73 4.20
CA PHE A 124 -2.75 -1.67 5.20
C PHE A 124 -4.17 -1.12 5.26
N GLU A 125 -4.88 -1.02 4.12
CA GLU A 125 -6.32 -0.69 4.09
C GLU A 125 -7.17 -1.74 4.80
N LYS A 126 -6.83 -3.03 4.66
CA LYS A 126 -7.50 -4.09 5.42
C LYS A 126 -7.24 -3.96 6.92
N ALA A 127 -6.00 -3.70 7.34
CA ALA A 127 -5.69 -3.45 8.74
C ALA A 127 -6.49 -2.25 9.28
N GLN A 128 -6.56 -1.15 8.53
CA GLN A 128 -7.30 0.04 8.93
C GLN A 128 -8.82 -0.18 9.00
N LYS A 129 -9.39 -1.13 8.24
CA LYS A 129 -10.80 -1.52 8.37
C LYS A 129 -11.09 -2.31 9.64
N VAL A 130 -10.08 -2.99 10.18
CA VAL A 130 -10.20 -3.76 11.42
C VAL A 130 -10.04 -2.84 12.62
N ASP A 131 -9.04 -1.97 12.59
CA ASP A 131 -8.84 -0.93 13.60
C ASP A 131 -8.56 0.41 12.90
N ASP A 132 -9.55 1.30 12.93
CA ASP A 132 -9.50 2.60 12.26
C ASP A 132 -8.64 3.63 13.00
N GLN A 133 -8.39 3.39 14.30
CA GLN A 133 -7.48 4.18 15.14
C GLN A 133 -6.06 3.62 15.15
N GLY A 134 -5.84 2.45 14.53
CA GLY A 134 -4.55 1.78 14.43
C GLY A 134 -3.48 2.64 13.77
N ALA A 135 -2.52 3.11 14.55
CA ALA A 135 -1.47 4.02 14.09
C ALA A 135 -0.58 3.39 13.02
N GLU A 136 -0.29 2.08 13.13
CA GLU A 136 0.58 1.36 12.21
C GLU A 136 -0.04 1.19 10.84
N GLY A 137 -1.36 0.94 10.74
CA GLY A 137 -2.05 0.82 9.45
C GLY A 137 -2.01 2.14 8.69
N ARG A 138 -2.29 3.23 9.39
CA ARG A 138 -2.19 4.60 8.85
C ARG A 138 -0.76 4.94 8.42
N ALA A 139 0.22 4.66 9.26
CA ALA A 139 1.63 4.91 8.96
C ALA A 139 2.10 4.09 7.74
N GLY A 140 1.73 2.81 7.67
CA GLY A 140 2.04 1.94 6.55
C GLY A 140 1.46 2.42 5.22
N LEU A 141 0.23 2.95 5.21
CA LEU A 141 -0.35 3.58 4.02
C LEU A 141 0.42 4.82 3.57
N ILE A 142 0.76 5.71 4.51
CA ILE A 142 1.53 6.92 4.22
C ILE A 142 2.89 6.55 3.62
N GLU A 143 3.59 5.58 4.22
CA GLU A 143 4.87 5.09 3.73
C GLU A 143 4.73 4.45 2.35
N THR A 144 3.73 3.59 2.15
CA THR A 144 3.47 2.93 0.87
C THR A 144 3.27 3.95 -0.26
N LEU A 145 2.40 4.94 -0.06
CA LEU A 145 2.11 5.95 -1.08
C LEU A 145 3.32 6.85 -1.34
N SER A 146 4.08 7.21 -0.29
CA SER A 146 5.30 7.99 -0.45
C SER A 146 6.35 7.23 -1.26
N GLN A 147 6.66 5.99 -0.90
CA GLN A 147 7.65 5.17 -1.60
C GLN A 147 7.20 4.86 -3.04
N ALA A 148 5.92 4.55 -3.27
CA ALA A 148 5.38 4.31 -4.61
C ALA A 148 5.55 5.54 -5.51
N GLY A 149 5.21 6.73 -4.98
CA GLY A 149 5.44 8.00 -5.66
C GLY A 149 6.91 8.21 -6.03
N GLN A 150 7.82 7.99 -5.07
CA GLN A 150 9.26 8.18 -5.27
C GLN A 150 9.82 7.18 -6.30
N ARG A 151 9.38 5.93 -6.27
CA ARG A 151 9.76 4.90 -7.24
C ARG A 151 9.25 5.24 -8.64
N ALA A 152 8.03 5.76 -8.74
CA ALA A 152 7.47 6.24 -10.00
C ALA A 152 8.25 7.46 -10.55
N GLU A 153 8.66 8.40 -9.69
CA GLU A 153 9.56 9.52 -10.07
C GLU A 153 10.88 8.99 -10.64
N ALA A 154 11.53 8.05 -9.93
CA ALA A 154 12.79 7.44 -10.36
C ALA A 154 12.66 6.74 -11.72
N ARG A 155 11.50 6.12 -11.98
CA ARG A 155 11.15 5.50 -13.27
C ARG A 155 10.66 6.50 -14.32
N LYS A 156 10.67 7.81 -14.03
CA LYS A 156 10.16 8.89 -14.89
C LYS A 156 8.67 8.75 -15.24
N ARG A 157 7.92 7.94 -14.50
CA ARG A 157 6.47 7.71 -14.62
C ARG A 157 5.73 8.82 -13.86
N ARG A 158 5.86 10.05 -14.37
CA ARG A 158 5.40 11.28 -13.70
C ARG A 158 3.89 11.31 -13.43
N GLY A 159 3.09 10.69 -14.31
CA GLY A 159 1.63 10.57 -14.11
C GLY A 159 1.31 9.79 -12.84
N GLU A 160 1.88 8.59 -12.71
CA GLU A 160 1.72 7.75 -11.52
C GLU A 160 2.27 8.40 -10.26
N ALA A 161 3.46 9.01 -10.33
CA ALA A 161 4.04 9.72 -9.19
C ALA A 161 3.10 10.82 -8.68
N ARG A 162 2.52 11.62 -9.60
CA ARG A 162 1.54 12.65 -9.27
C ARG A 162 0.30 12.07 -8.61
N ASP A 163 -0.20 10.94 -9.11
CA ASP A 163 -1.42 10.33 -8.62
C ASP A 163 -1.20 9.75 -7.20
N TYR A 164 -0.06 9.10 -6.94
CA TYR A 164 0.33 8.66 -5.59
C TYR A 164 0.46 9.82 -4.60
N TYR A 165 1.10 10.94 -4.96
CA TYR A 165 1.21 12.08 -4.03
C TYR A 165 -0.13 12.78 -3.78
N ARG A 166 -1.03 12.81 -4.77
CA ARG A 166 -2.39 13.32 -4.56
C ARG A 166 -3.19 12.45 -3.62
N GLU A 167 -3.11 11.14 -3.81
CA GLU A 167 -3.76 10.19 -2.91
C GLU A 167 -3.20 10.31 -1.49
N LEU A 168 -1.88 10.43 -1.34
CA LEU A 168 -1.24 10.67 -0.05
C LEU A 168 -1.74 11.96 0.61
N LEU A 169 -1.89 13.06 -0.14
CA LEU A 169 -2.38 14.33 0.40
C LEU A 169 -3.89 14.35 0.68
N ALA A 170 -4.68 13.52 -0.01
CA ALA A 170 -6.08 13.32 0.33
C ALA A 170 -6.22 12.63 1.70
N PHE A 171 -5.27 11.75 2.04
CA PHE A 171 -5.25 11.01 3.28
C PHE A 171 -4.52 11.73 4.43
N ASP A 172 -3.42 12.42 4.12
CA ASP A 172 -2.61 13.22 5.04
C ASP A 172 -2.34 14.61 4.43
N PRO A 173 -3.31 15.54 4.55
CA PRO A 173 -3.17 16.89 3.96
C PRO A 173 -1.98 17.68 4.52
N GLN A 174 -1.49 17.30 5.70
CA GLN A 174 -0.36 17.96 6.36
C GLN A 174 1.01 17.47 5.88
N ASN A 175 1.05 16.44 5.01
CA ASN A 175 2.29 15.88 4.50
C ASN A 175 3.06 16.87 3.62
N SER A 176 4.05 17.55 4.21
CA SER A 176 4.85 18.58 3.53
C SER A 176 5.68 18.00 2.38
N GLU A 177 6.24 16.81 2.57
CA GLU A 177 7.03 16.12 1.55
C GLU A 177 6.20 15.85 0.30
N ALA A 178 5.01 15.28 0.45
CA ALA A 178 4.11 14.98 -0.67
C ALA A 178 3.69 16.24 -1.41
N ARG A 179 3.44 17.36 -0.72
CA ARG A 179 3.13 18.65 -1.38
C ARG A 179 4.29 19.15 -2.24
N VAL A 180 5.50 19.14 -1.68
CA VAL A 180 6.70 19.60 -2.39
C VAL A 180 6.94 18.72 -3.61
N ARG A 181 6.91 17.39 -3.45
CA ARG A 181 7.12 16.46 -4.57
C ARG A 181 6.02 16.56 -5.63
N LEU A 182 4.75 16.67 -5.23
CA LEU A 182 3.65 16.88 -6.16
C LEU A 182 3.86 18.16 -7.00
N SER A 183 4.30 19.26 -6.37
CA SER A 183 4.60 20.50 -7.08
C SER A 183 5.75 20.34 -8.10
N ALA A 184 6.80 19.60 -7.72
CA ALA A 184 7.94 19.31 -8.60
C ALA A 184 7.53 18.45 -9.80
N VAL A 185 6.77 17.38 -9.57
CA VAL A 185 6.25 16.49 -10.62
C VAL A 185 5.34 17.27 -11.57
N ASN A 186 4.43 18.11 -11.05
CA ASN A 186 3.55 18.92 -11.88
C ASN A 186 4.33 19.90 -12.76
N ARG A 187 5.36 20.56 -12.23
CA ARG A 187 6.24 21.44 -13.02
C ARG A 187 6.90 20.68 -14.16
N GLN A 188 7.43 19.48 -13.90
CA GLN A 188 8.06 18.66 -14.95
C GLN A 188 7.08 18.24 -16.05
N ILE A 189 5.84 17.89 -15.67
CA ILE A 189 4.78 17.58 -16.64
C ILE A 189 4.47 18.81 -17.50
N GLN A 190 4.26 19.97 -16.87
CA GLN A 190 3.94 21.23 -17.56
C GLN A 190 5.03 21.64 -18.56
N ILE A 191 6.30 21.61 -18.17
CA ILE A 191 7.42 21.95 -19.06
C ILE A 191 7.42 21.07 -20.31
N ARG A 192 7.14 19.77 -20.17
CA ARG A 192 7.09 18.84 -21.30
C ARG A 192 5.94 19.17 -22.26
N TRP A 193 4.76 19.55 -21.75
CA TRP A 193 3.65 20.01 -22.57
C TRP A 193 3.98 21.31 -23.30
N ILE A 194 4.61 22.27 -22.62
CA ILE A 194 5.05 23.54 -23.24
C ILE A 194 6.05 23.27 -24.36
N ILE A 195 7.10 22.50 -24.10
CA ILE A 195 8.12 22.16 -25.12
C ILE A 195 7.47 21.43 -26.30
N GLY A 196 6.61 20.43 -26.03
CA GLY A 196 5.90 19.71 -27.08
C GLY A 196 5.00 20.62 -27.92
N GLY A 197 4.28 21.55 -27.26
CA GLY A 197 3.44 22.54 -27.92
C GLY A 197 4.24 23.52 -28.79
N VAL A 198 5.36 24.03 -28.29
CA VAL A 198 6.25 24.92 -29.04
C VAL A 198 6.84 24.21 -30.26
N ILE A 199 7.34 22.97 -30.08
CA ILE A 199 7.86 22.17 -31.19
C ILE A 199 6.77 21.92 -32.24
N GLY A 200 5.58 21.52 -31.80
CA GLY A 200 4.43 21.33 -32.70
C GLY A 200 4.05 22.60 -33.47
N MET A 201 4.07 23.75 -32.79
CA MET A 201 3.80 25.06 -33.42
C MET A 201 4.87 25.42 -34.45
N VAL A 202 6.15 25.21 -34.14
CA VAL A 202 7.26 25.45 -35.09
C VAL A 202 7.13 24.55 -36.31
N ILE A 203 6.83 23.26 -36.13
CA ILE A 203 6.61 22.32 -37.24
C ILE A 203 5.42 22.77 -38.10
N LEU A 204 4.31 23.18 -37.48
CA LEU A 204 3.15 23.69 -38.21
C LEU A 204 3.50 24.93 -39.03
N LEU A 205 4.25 25.88 -38.47
CA LEU A 205 4.70 27.08 -39.18
C LEU A 205 5.60 26.74 -40.38
N LEU A 206 6.49 25.76 -40.23
CA LEU A 206 7.34 25.30 -41.33
C LEU A 206 6.52 24.66 -42.46
N VAL A 207 5.51 23.85 -42.13
CA VAL A 207 4.59 23.27 -43.12
C VAL A 207 3.79 24.35 -43.84
N LEU A 208 3.24 25.31 -43.10
CA LEU A 208 2.51 26.44 -43.69
C LEU A 208 3.40 27.29 -44.60
N ALA A 209 4.67 27.49 -44.24
CA ALA A 209 5.63 28.20 -45.09
C ALA A 209 5.90 27.45 -46.40
N GLN A 210 6.04 26.11 -46.36
CA GLN A 210 6.20 25.30 -47.57
C GLN A 210 4.97 25.34 -48.48
N VAL A 211 3.76 25.29 -47.92
CA VAL A 211 2.50 25.42 -48.69
C VAL A 211 2.38 26.81 -49.29
N ASN A 212 2.76 27.86 -48.57
CA ASN A 212 2.74 29.23 -49.08
C ASN A 212 3.76 29.46 -50.21
N GLN A 213 4.92 28.80 -50.18
CA GLN A 213 5.86 28.81 -51.30
C GLN A 213 5.34 28.04 -52.53
N PHE A 214 4.41 27.10 -52.35
CA PHE A 214 3.71 26.42 -53.44
C PHE A 214 2.63 27.31 -54.07
N ILE A 215 2.01 28.19 -53.29
CA ILE A 215 1.19 29.31 -53.79
C ILE A 215 2.13 30.49 -54.10
N ALA A 216 3.10 30.26 -54.99
CA ALA A 216 3.85 31.37 -55.55
C ALA A 216 2.86 32.29 -56.27
N TRP A 217 2.55 33.42 -55.64
CA TRP A 217 1.93 34.54 -56.34
C TRP A 217 2.84 34.84 -57.55
N PRO A 218 2.27 35.02 -58.76
CA PRO A 218 3.09 35.30 -59.92
C PRO A 218 3.94 36.52 -59.60
N VAL A 219 5.25 36.31 -59.45
CA VAL A 219 6.19 37.40 -59.36
C VAL A 219 6.05 38.16 -60.66
N ALA A 220 5.43 39.34 -60.60
CA ALA A 220 5.51 40.30 -61.67
C ALA A 220 7.00 40.63 -61.83
N ALA A 221 7.66 39.95 -62.74
CA ALA A 221 9.03 40.22 -63.13
C ALA A 221 9.04 41.55 -63.87
N CYS A 222 9.09 42.66 -63.13
CA CYS A 222 9.33 43.97 -63.70
C CYS A 222 10.83 44.09 -63.95
N ASN A 223 11.25 43.91 -65.21
CA ASN A 223 12.59 44.26 -65.64
C ASN A 223 12.75 45.80 -65.58
N ALA A 224 13.72 46.28 -64.81
CA ALA A 224 14.25 47.64 -64.94
C ALA A 224 15.60 47.56 -65.70
N PRO A 225 16.12 48.63 -66.31
CA PRO A 225 15.52 49.91 -66.73
C PRO A 225 15.78 50.22 -68.23
N GLY A 226 14.91 51.00 -68.86
CA GLY A 226 15.13 51.52 -70.21
C GLY A 226 14.10 52.61 -70.52
N ILE A 227 14.58 53.73 -71.01
CA ILE A 227 13.81 54.96 -71.28
C ILE A 227 12.64 54.63 -72.21
N GLY A 228 11.43 54.56 -71.67
CA GLY A 228 10.19 54.37 -72.43
C GLY A 228 9.25 53.33 -71.82
N GLY A 229 8.32 53.81 -70.99
CA GLY A 229 7.07 53.11 -70.64
C GLY A 229 7.19 51.76 -69.94
N VAL A 230 6.91 51.72 -68.64
CA VAL A 230 6.73 50.46 -67.89
C VAL A 230 5.48 49.75 -68.41
N LEU A 231 5.67 48.66 -69.18
CA LEU A 231 4.61 47.75 -69.59
C LEU A 231 4.60 46.54 -68.64
N CYS A 232 3.63 46.51 -67.73
CA CYS A 232 3.33 45.32 -66.93
C CYS A 232 2.37 44.43 -67.72
N THR A 233 2.88 43.35 -68.34
CA THR A 233 2.01 42.31 -68.91
C THR A 233 1.67 41.28 -67.82
N PRO A 234 0.39 40.97 -67.54
CA PRO A 234 0.03 39.91 -66.61
C PRO A 234 0.50 38.56 -67.16
N SER A 235 1.34 37.86 -66.39
CA SER A 235 1.75 36.49 -66.73
C SER A 235 0.55 35.55 -66.57
N ALA A 236 0.36 34.66 -67.55
CA ALA A 236 -0.76 33.73 -67.59
C ALA A 236 -0.75 32.74 -66.41
N THR A 237 -1.91 32.58 -65.77
CA THR A 237 -2.17 31.58 -64.74
C THR A 237 -2.11 30.18 -65.36
N PRO A 238 -1.26 29.24 -64.89
CA PRO A 238 -1.35 27.87 -65.34
C PRO A 238 -2.65 27.25 -64.79
N THR A 239 -3.50 26.76 -65.69
CA THR A 239 -4.64 25.91 -65.34
C THR A 239 -4.11 24.50 -65.12
N LEU A 240 -4.22 23.97 -63.90
CA LEU A 240 -3.88 22.58 -63.58
C LEU A 240 -5.04 21.66 -64.03
N THR A 241 -4.75 20.73 -64.94
CA THR A 241 -5.57 19.53 -65.23
C THR A 241 -4.92 18.30 -64.63
#